data_AF-A0A645BX22-F1
#
_entry.id   AF-A0A645BX22-F1
#
_cell.length_a   1.000
_cell.length_b   1.000
_cell.length_c   1.000
_cell.angle_alpha   90.00
_cell.angle_beta   90.00
_cell.angle_gamma   90.00
#
_symmetry.space_group_name_H-M   'P 1'
#
loop_
_entity.id
_entity.type
_entity.pdbx_description
1 polymer ?
#
loop_
_entity_poly.entity_id
_entity_poly.type
_entity_poly.pdbx_seq_one_letter_code
_entity_poly.pdbx_strand_id
1 'polypeptide(L)' 'MQIGLFIPCYVDQFYPKVGIATLELLEKLGLKVYCPSE' A
#
# COMPACT_ATOMS: atom_id res chain seq x y z
N MET A 1 9.81 10.11 -7.47
CA MET A 1 9.17 10.25 -6.16
C MET A 1 8.91 8.86 -5.62
N GLN A 2 9.30 8.55 -4.38
CA GLN A 2 9.08 7.25 -3.74
C GLN A 2 8.06 7.42 -2.62
N ILE A 3 7.03 6.58 -2.58
CA ILE A 3 5.93 6.64 -1.63
C ILE A 3 6.04 5.45 -0.68
N GLY A 4 6.12 5.72 0.63
CA GLY A 4 6.02 4.70 1.66
C GLY A 4 4.55 4.40 1.96
N LEU A 5 4.05 3.24 1.53
CA LEU A 5 2.68 2.82 1.79
C LEU A 5 2.62 2.09 3.14
N PHE A 6 2.27 2.83 4.20
CA PHE A 6 2.03 2.25 5.52
C PHE A 6 0.63 1.65 5.61
N ILE A 7 0.55 0.36 5.94
CA ILE A 7 -0.72 -0.36 6.13
C ILE A 7 -0.93 -0.56 7.64
N PRO A 8 -1.95 0.08 8.24
CA PRO A 8 -2.29 -0.17 9.64
C PRO A 8 -2.65 -1.64 9.87
N CYS A 9 -2.30 -2.18 11.04
CA CYS A 9 -2.56 -3.58 11.40
C CYS A 9 -4.04 -3.99 11.23
N TYR A 10 -4.99 -3.10 11.55
CA TYR A 10 -6.41 -3.36 11.35
C TYR A 10 -6.77 -3.55 9.86
N VAL A 11 -6.17 -2.78 8.96
CA VAL A 11 -6.39 -2.93 7.52
C VAL A 11 -5.79 -4.25 7.04
N ASP A 12 -4.58 -4.57 7.49
CA ASP A 12 -3.92 -5.83 7.12
C ASP A 12 -4.71 -7.07 7.60
N GLN A 13 -5.21 -7.03 8.84
CA GLN A 13 -5.90 -8.17 9.45
C GLN A 13 -7.36 -8.32 8.99
N PHE A 14 -8.10 -7.23 8.84
CA PHE A 14 -9.55 -7.28 8.58
C PHE A 14 -9.93 -6.90 7.15
N TYR A 15 -9.11 -6.10 6.46
CA TYR A 15 -9.39 -5.57 5.12
C TYR A 15 -8.17 -5.61 4.18
N PRO A 16 -7.45 -6.73 4.04
CA PRO A 16 -6.18 -6.78 3.30
C PRO A 16 -6.32 -6.33 1.84
N LYS A 17 -7.50 -6.57 1.25
CA LYS A 17 -7.86 -6.14 -0.11
C LYS A 17 -7.76 -4.62 -0.31
N VAL A 18 -7.97 -3.82 0.74
CA VAL A 18 -7.86 -2.35 0.66
C VAL A 18 -6.41 -1.93 0.48
N GLY A 19 -5.48 -2.56 1.21
CA GLY A 19 -4.04 -2.32 1.05
C GLY A 19 -3.54 -2.66 -0.36
N ILE A 20 -3.98 -3.82 -0.87
CA ILE A 20 -3.64 -4.28 -2.22
C ILE A 20 -4.22 -3.35 -3.29
N ALA A 21 -5.50 -2.97 -3.18
CA ALA A 21 -6.13 -2.06 -4.14
C ALA A 21 -5.46 -0.68 -4.16
N THR A 22 -4.99 -0.22 -2.99
CA THR A 22 -4.23 1.04 -2.88
C THR A 22 -2.87 0.93 -3.57
N LEU A 23 -2.15 -0.18 -3.37
CA LEU A 23 -0.89 -0.46 -4.06
C LEU A 23 -1.08 -0.47 -5.59
N GLU A 24 -2.04 -1.25 -6.10
CA GLU A 24 -2.30 -1.36 -7.53
C GLU A 24 -2.69 -0.02 -8.16
N LEU A 25 -3.49 0.80 -7.46
CA LEU A 25 -3.88 2.11 -7.94
C LEU A 25 -2.66 3.02 -8.09
N LEU A 26 -1.78 3.05 -7.09
CA LEU A 26 -0.57 3.88 -7.11
C LEU A 26 0.41 3.42 -8.18
N GLU A 27 0.57 2.11 -8.38
CA GLU A 27 1.40 1.56 -9.46
C GLU A 27 0.84 1.92 -10.86
N LYS A 28 -0.48 1.84 -11.05
CA LYS A 28 -1.14 2.25 -12.30
C LYS A 28 -0.97 3.75 -12.61
N LEU A 29 -0.78 4.57 -11.58
CA LEU A 29 -0.45 6.00 -11.72
C LEU A 29 1.04 6.25 -12.03
N GLY A 30 1.86 5.21 -12.18
CA GLY A 30 3.29 5.31 -12.47
C GLY A 30 4.13 5.74 -11.26
N LEU A 31 3.60 5.61 -10.05
CA LEU A 31 4.29 5.98 -8.82
C LEU A 31 5.11 4.79 -8.31
N LYS A 32 6.32 5.06 -7.81
CA LYS A 32 7.14 4.04 -7.15
C LYS A 32 6.71 3.94 -5.68
N VAL A 33 6.13 2.80 -5.32
CA VAL A 33 5.64 2.52 -3.97
C VAL A 33 6.54 1.47 -3.31
N TYR A 34 6.82 1.64 -2.02
CA TYR A 34 7.41 0.61 -1.18
C TYR A 34 6.59 0.48 0.10
N CYS A 35 6.43 -0.74 0.59
CA CYS A 35 5.91 -0.95 1.94
C CYS A 35 7.11 -0.94 2.89
N PRO A 36 7.18 0.00 3.86
CA PRO A 36 8.20 -0.06 4.89
C PRO A 36 7.98 -1.34 5.71
N SER A 37 9.01 -2.18 5.78
CA SER A 37 9.16 -3.13 6.88
C SER A 37 9.47 -2.34 8.14
N GLU A 38 8.85 -2.72 9.26
CA GLU A 38 8.96 -2.07 10.59
C GLU A 38 10.32 -1.43 10.90
#